data_AF-A0A6L5X8X3-F1
#
_entry.id   AF-A0A6L5X8X3-F1
#
_cell.length_a   1.000
_cell.length_b   1.000
_cell.length_c   1.000
_cell.angle_alpha   90.00
_cell.angle_beta   90.00
_cell.angle_gamma   90.00
#
_symmetry.space_group_name_H-M   'P 1'
#
loop_
_entity.id
_entity.type
_entity.pdbx_description
1 polymer ?
#
loop_
_entity_poly.entity_id
_entity_poly.type
_entity_poly.pdbx_seq_one_letter_code
_entity_poly.pdbx_strand_id
1 'polypeptide(L)' 'MEKNDDSHPRDRCHRERRKIKVKKYVYMFSEGNAGMRNLLGGKGAGLAEMTGLGLPVPQGFTIT' A
#
# COMPACT_ATOMS: atom_id res chain seq x y z
N MET A 1 7.34 36.70 43.13
CA MET A 1 5.95 36.94 42.68
C MET A 1 6.06 37.45 41.24
N GLU A 2 6.57 36.67 40.29
CA GLU A 2 6.05 35.41 39.73
C GLU A 2 4.59 35.55 39.26
N LYS A 3 4.37 35.16 37.99
CA LYS A 3 3.26 35.46 37.06
C LYS A 3 3.60 36.66 36.14
N ASN A 4 3.55 36.59 34.81
CA ASN A 4 2.56 35.89 33.99
C ASN A 4 3.18 35.42 32.66
N ASP A 5 3.08 34.12 32.41
CA ASP A 5 2.65 33.46 31.18
C ASP A 5 2.87 34.15 29.81
N ASP A 6 4.12 34.27 29.36
CA ASP A 6 4.44 34.34 27.92
C ASP A 6 4.37 32.95 27.28
N SER A 7 3.19 32.32 27.36
CA SER A 7 2.90 31.10 26.60
C SER A 7 2.62 31.46 25.13
N HIS A 8 3.70 31.75 24.39
CA HIS A 8 3.66 31.84 22.94
C HIS A 8 3.02 30.56 22.39
N PRO A 9 1.89 30.63 21.65
CA PRO A 9 1.35 29.47 21.00
C PRO A 9 2.37 29.06 19.93
N ARG A 10 2.97 27.88 20.13
CA ARG A 10 3.75 27.22 19.09
C ARG A 10 2.78 26.84 17.99
N ASP A 11 2.64 27.72 17.00
CA ASP A 11 1.97 27.49 15.73
C ASP A 11 2.63 26.30 15.02
N ARG A 12 2.25 25.10 15.43
CA ARG A 12 2.56 23.86 14.70
C ARG A 12 1.69 23.85 13.46
N CYS A 13 2.15 24.53 12.42
CA CYS A 13 1.67 24.34 11.06
C CYS A 13 1.92 22.87 10.66
N HIS A 14 0.91 22.03 10.81
CA HIS A 14 0.90 20.68 10.24
C HIS A 14 0.80 20.82 8.73
N ARG A 15 1.97 20.89 8.08
CA ARG A 15 2.08 20.73 6.62
C ARG A 15 1.74 19.28 6.29
N GLU A 16 0.46 19.01 6.05
CA GLU A 16 -0.03 17.72 5.57
C GLU A 16 0.64 17.41 4.23
N ARG A 17 1.66 16.55 4.24
CA ARG A 17 2.32 16.07 3.03
C ARG A 17 1.30 15.27 2.24
N ARG A 18 0.73 15.83 1.18
CA ARG A 18 -0.06 15.07 0.19
C ARG A 18 0.80 13.92 -0.35
N LYS A 19 0.46 12.67 0.03
CA LYS A 19 1.05 11.48 -0.57
C LYS A 19 0.58 11.38 -2.03
N ILE A 20 1.51 11.52 -2.97
CA ILE A 20 1.22 11.24 -4.38
C ILE A 20 1.05 9.73 -4.53
N LYS A 21 -0.15 9.31 -4.94
CA LYS A 21 -0.48 7.89 -5.16
C LYS A 21 0.05 7.49 -6.55
N VAL A 22 1.24 6.92 -6.59
CA VAL A 22 1.85 6.39 -7.82
C VAL A 22 1.10 5.11 -8.24
N LYS A 23 0.62 5.04 -9.48
CA LYS A 23 -0.02 3.84 -10.01
C LYS A 23 1.04 2.75 -10.24
N LYS A 24 0.87 1.60 -9.59
CA LYS A 24 1.67 0.40 -9.83
C LYS A 24 1.02 -0.41 -10.96
N TYR A 25 1.83 -0.78 -11.95
CA TYR A 25 1.42 -1.61 -13.09
C TYR A 25 1.90 -3.06 -12.98
N VAL A 26 2.81 -3.33 -12.05
CA VAL A 26 3.41 -4.65 -11.85
C VAL A 26 3.12 -5.10 -10.43
N TYR A 27 2.59 -6.31 -10.29
CA TYR A 27 2.24 -6.93 -9.02
C TYR A 27 2.89 -8.30 -8.94
N MET A 28 3.62 -8.57 -7.86
CA MET A 28 4.13 -9.91 -7.61
C MET A 28 2.99 -10.87 -7.28
N PHE A 29 3.15 -12.16 -7.57
CA PHE A 29 2.16 -13.16 -7.13
C PHE A 29 2.00 -13.20 -5.61
N SER A 30 3.05 -12.86 -4.86
CA SER A 30 3.01 -12.70 -3.40
C SER A 30 2.24 -11.47 -2.91
N GLU A 31 2.08 -10.44 -3.75
CA GLU A 31 1.32 -9.22 -3.42
C GLU A 31 -0.15 -9.31 -3.85
N GLY A 32 -0.52 -10.35 -4.62
CA GLY A 32 -1.86 -10.54 -5.17
C GLY A 32 -2.77 -11.43 -4.30
N ASN A 33 -4.07 -11.39 -4.58
CA ASN A 33 -5.07 -12.29 -3.99
C ASN A 33 -6.23 -12.57 -4.96
N ALA A 34 -7.16 -13.47 -4.62
CA ALA A 34 -8.36 -13.72 -5.44
C ALA A 34 -9.24 -12.47 -5.64
N GLY A 35 -9.28 -11.58 -4.64
CA GLY A 35 -10.03 -10.34 -4.69
C GLY A 35 -9.54 -9.37 -5.76
N MET A 36 -8.28 -9.47 -6.16
CA MET A 36 -7.67 -8.65 -7.21
C MET A 36 -7.94 -9.18 -8.63
N ARG A 37 -8.96 -10.03 -8.84
CA ARG A 37 -9.37 -10.54 -10.17
C ARG A 37 -9.59 -9.44 -11.22
N ASN A 38 -10.16 -8.31 -10.84
CA ASN A 38 -10.39 -7.20 -11.79
C ASN A 38 -9.09 -6.50 -12.21
N LEU A 39 -8.05 -6.61 -11.39
CA LEU A 39 -6.77 -5.95 -11.61
C LEU A 39 -5.76 -6.91 -12.25
N LEU A 40 -5.58 -8.12 -11.69
CA LEU A 40 -4.64 -9.15 -12.13
C LEU A 40 -5.22 -10.09 -13.20
N GLY A 41 -6.53 -10.00 -13.46
CA GLY A 41 -7.25 -10.95 -14.30
C GLY A 41 -7.51 -12.30 -13.62
N GLY A 42 -8.25 -13.17 -14.31
CA GLY A 42 -8.65 -14.47 -13.77
C GLY A 42 -7.50 -15.45 -13.51
N LYS A 43 -6.44 -15.42 -14.34
CA LYS A 43 -5.26 -16.30 -14.19
C LYS A 43 -4.28 -15.77 -13.15
N GLY A 44 -3.99 -14.46 -13.18
CA GLY A 44 -3.08 -13.82 -12.23
C GLY A 44 -3.59 -13.92 -10.79
N ALA A 45 -4.89 -13.70 -10.58
CA ALA A 45 -5.51 -13.83 -9.25
C ALA A 45 -5.51 -15.28 -8.72
N GLY A 46 -5.70 -16.27 -9.61
CA GLY A 46 -5.62 -17.68 -9.23
C GLY A 46 -4.19 -18.09 -8.83
N LEU A 47 -3.18 -17.67 -9.60
CA LEU A 47 -1.78 -17.92 -9.27
C LEU A 47 -1.35 -17.22 -7.98
N ALA A 48 -1.85 -16.01 -7.75
CA ALA A 48 -1.57 -15.27 -6.52
C ALA A 48 -2.17 -15.96 -5.29
N GLU A 49 -3.40 -16.49 -5.36
CA GLU A 49 -3.96 -17.31 -4.29
C GLU A 49 -3.17 -18.59 -4.04
N MET A 50 -2.81 -19.31 -5.10
CA MET A 50 -2.00 -20.53 -4.97
C MET A 50 -0.65 -20.24 -4.30
N THR A 51 -0.05 -19.09 -4.63
CA THR A 51 1.19 -18.61 -4.00
C THR A 51 0.99 -18.29 -2.52
N GLY A 52 -0.13 -17.64 -2.15
CA GLY A 52 -0.48 -17.34 -0.76
C GLY A 52 -0.80 -18.58 0.09
N LEU A 53 -1.34 -19.64 -0.54
CA LEU A 53 -1.63 -20.93 0.10
C LEU A 53 -0.37 -21.80 0.30
N GLY A 54 0.81 -21.33 -0.12
CA GLY A 54 2.06 -22.06 0.02
C GLY A 54 2.21 -23.24 -0.95
N LEU A 55 1.42 -23.26 -2.03
CA LEU A 55 1.63 -24.22 -3.11
C LEU A 55 2.94 -23.87 -3.85
N PRO A 56 3.66 -24.85 -4.41
CA PRO A 56 4.87 -24.61 -5.17
C PRO A 56 4.53 -23.96 -6.51
N VAL A 57 4.33 -22.64 -6.49
CA VAL A 57 4.12 -21.81 -7.68
C VAL A 57 5.45 -21.16 -8.06
N PRO A 58 5.84 -21.20 -9.34
CA PRO A 58 7.00 -20.46 -9.82
C PRO A 58 6.85 -18.97 -9.51
N GLN A 59 7.92 -18.34 -9.01
CA GLN A 59 7.93 -16.91 -8.76
C GLN A 59 7.67 -16.14 -10.06
N GLY A 60 6.83 -15.11 -9.98
CA GLY A 60 6.43 -14.32 -11.13
C GLY A 60 5.62 -13.10 -10.74
N PHE A 61 5.21 -12.36 -11.77
CA PHE A 61 4.45 -11.13 -11.63
C PHE A 61 3.35 -11.04 -12.68
N THR A 62 2.35 -10.21 -12.40
CA THR A 62 1.29 -9.84 -13.33
C THR A 62 1.43 -8.36 -13.70
N ILE A 63 1.28 -8.05 -15.00
CA ILE A 63 1.15 -6.69 -15.51
C ILE A 63 -0.32 -6.37 -15.64
N THR A 64 -0.74 -5.21 -15.12
CA THR A 64 -2.14 -4.77 -15.02
C THR A 64 -2.39 -3.48 -15.78
#